data_AF-A0A948X0L9-F1
#
_entry.id   AF-A0A948X0L9-F1
#
_cell.length_a   1.000
_cell.length_b   1.000
_cell.length_c   1.000
_cell.angle_alpha   90.00
_cell.angle_beta   90.00
_cell.angle_gamma   90.00
#
_symmetry.space_group_name_H-M   'P 1'
#
loop_
_entity.id
_entity.type
_entity.pdbx_description
1 polymer ?
#
loop_
_entity_poly.entity_id
_entity_poly.type
_entity_poly.pdbx_seq_one_letter_code
_entity_poly.pdbx_strand_id
1 'polypeptide(L)'
;LYYLNQNQLKQLTTKLKQHAWHITHFSNVHITGNIVTDKNEMLMTTIPYAQGWHIKVDGHNVKPIKLLSLFTGINLKPGKHQISCTYWPPYFILGSIITLSALIGIVIFKKYHK
;
A
#
# COMPACT_ATOMS: atom_id res chain seq x y z
N LEU A 1 3.98 10.30 40.45
CA LEU A 1 4.67 10.65 39.18
C LEU A 1 5.24 9.35 38.59
N TYR A 2 4.72 8.89 37.45
CA TYR A 2 5.21 7.67 36.77
C TYR A 2 6.63 7.94 36.23
N TYR A 3 7.66 7.35 36.84
CA TYR A 3 9.01 7.38 36.27
C TYR A 3 9.10 6.27 35.21
N LEU A 4 9.11 6.68 33.94
CA LEU A 4 9.32 5.78 32.82
C LEU A 4 10.75 5.21 32.90
N ASN A 5 10.86 3.89 33.10
CA ASN A 5 12.14 3.20 33.19
C ASN A 5 12.86 3.27 31.84
N GLN A 6 13.89 4.11 31.76
CA GLN A 6 14.64 4.40 30.54
C GLN A 6 15.33 3.17 29.96
N ASN A 7 15.74 2.20 30.81
CA ASN A 7 16.39 0.98 30.35
C ASN A 7 15.38 0.04 29.68
N GLN A 8 14.19 -0.12 30.27
CA GLN A 8 13.10 -0.90 29.66
C GLN A 8 12.60 -0.23 28.37
N LEU A 9 12.48 1.10 28.35
CA LEU A 9 12.12 1.86 27.15
C LEU A 9 13.15 1.69 26.03
N LYS A 10 14.45 1.75 26.35
CA LYS A 10 15.52 1.50 25.38
C LYS A 10 15.45 0.09 24.81
N GLN A 11 15.26 -0.92 25.65
CA GLN A 11 15.12 -2.31 25.18
C GLN A 11 13.89 -2.51 24.28
N LEU A 12 12.74 -1.93 24.65
CA LEU A 12 11.52 -1.98 23.84
C LEU A 12 11.69 -1.28 22.50
N THR A 13 12.26 -0.08 22.50
CA THR A 13 12.49 0.69 21.26
C THR A 13 13.48 -0.01 20.33
N THR A 14 14.54 -0.62 20.86
CA THR A 14 15.47 -1.41 20.04
C THR A 14 14.77 -2.61 19.39
N LYS A 15 13.96 -3.37 20.14
CA LYS A 15 13.20 -4.49 19.58
C LYS A 15 12.20 -4.04 18.51
N LEU A 16 11.47 -2.95 18.74
CA LEU A 16 10.52 -2.42 17.76
C LEU A 16 11.20 -1.94 16.47
N LYS A 17 12.37 -1.31 16.58
CA LYS A 17 13.14 -0.84 15.43
C LYS A 17 13.70 -1.99 14.59
N GLN A 18 14.02 -3.14 15.18
CA GLN A 18 14.53 -4.31 14.45
C GLN A 18 13.52 -4.88 13.47
N HIS A 19 12.22 -4.81 13.78
CA HIS A 19 11.13 -5.29 12.93
C HIS A 19 10.37 -4.16 12.22
N ALA A 20 10.90 -2.93 12.26
CA ALA A 20 10.28 -1.81 11.59
C ALA A 20 10.41 -1.94 10.07
N TRP A 21 9.35 -1.57 9.35
CA TRP A 21 9.40 -1.45 7.90
C TRP A 21 10.27 -0.25 7.51
N HIS A 22 11.45 -0.53 6.94
CA HIS A 22 12.38 0.50 6.52
C HIS A 22 12.06 0.96 5.10
N ILE A 23 11.38 2.09 5.00
CA ILE A 23 10.93 2.68 3.74
C ILE A 23 12.15 3.20 2.96
N THR A 24 12.34 2.69 1.74
CA THR A 24 13.41 3.12 0.81
C THR A 24 12.90 4.12 -0.21
N HIS A 25 11.61 4.07 -0.54
CA HIS A 25 10.97 5.02 -1.45
C HIS A 25 9.55 5.33 -0.98
N PHE A 26 9.17 6.60 -1.04
CA PHE A 26 7.84 7.07 -0.67
C PHE A 26 7.33 8.12 -1.66
N SER A 27 6.13 7.88 -2.18
CA SER A 27 5.32 8.85 -2.91
C SER A 27 3.85 8.64 -2.59
N ASN A 28 2.99 9.53 -3.10
CA ASN A 28 1.54 9.46 -2.88
C ASN A 28 0.90 8.15 -3.37
N VAL A 29 1.52 7.49 -4.36
CA VAL A 29 0.97 6.29 -5.01
C VAL A 29 1.94 5.12 -5.03
N HIS A 30 3.17 5.28 -4.54
CA HIS A 30 4.16 4.22 -4.56
C HIS A 30 5.05 4.25 -3.33
N ILE A 31 4.99 3.18 -2.53
CA ILE A 31 5.75 3.02 -1.31
C ILE A 31 6.51 1.71 -1.38
N THR A 32 7.83 1.76 -1.20
CA THR A 32 8.68 0.58 -1.20
C THR A 32 9.58 0.60 0.02
N GLY A 33 9.81 -0.57 0.61
CA GLY A 33 10.72 -0.69 1.74
C GLY A 33 11.01 -2.14 2.11
N ASN A 34 11.96 -2.30 3.02
CA ASN A 34 12.46 -3.61 3.45
C ASN A 34 12.04 -3.89 4.89
N ILE A 35 11.73 -5.14 5.21
CA ILE A 35 11.40 -5.58 6.57
C ILE A 35 12.06 -6.94 6.84
N VAL A 36 12.45 -7.16 8.09
CA VAL A 36 12.98 -8.44 8.57
C VAL A 36 12.02 -8.99 9.62
N THR A 37 11.62 -10.23 9.44
CA THR A 37 10.69 -10.93 10.33
C THR A 37 11.30 -12.27 10.74
N ASP A 38 11.26 -12.59 12.04
CA ASP A 38 11.86 -13.82 12.56
C ASP A 38 10.86 -14.98 12.62
N LYS A 39 9.57 -14.68 12.50
CA LYS A 39 8.45 -15.62 12.53
C LYS A 39 7.35 -15.17 11.56
N ASN A 40 6.31 -15.98 11.42
CA ASN A 40 5.11 -15.55 10.71
C ASN A 40 4.47 -14.38 11.46
N GLU A 41 4.47 -13.21 10.83
CA GLU A 41 3.95 -11.98 11.40
C GLU A 41 3.11 -11.22 10.39
N MET A 42 2.33 -10.28 10.90
CA MET A 42 1.49 -9.42 10.08
C MET A 42 2.02 -8.00 10.15
N LEU A 43 2.42 -7.45 9.01
CA LEU A 43 2.70 -6.03 8.89
C LEU A 43 1.37 -5.28 8.83
N MET A 44 1.11 -4.45 9.84
CA MET A 44 0.03 -3.46 9.82
C MET A 44 0.60 -2.10 9.42
N THR A 45 -0.04 -1.44 8.47
CA THR A 45 0.32 -0.09 8.03
C THR A 45 -0.76 0.91 8.44
N THR A 46 -0.39 2.17 8.62
CA THR A 46 -1.35 3.27 8.80
C THR A 46 -2.05 3.68 7.49
N ILE A 47 -1.74 3.00 6.38
CA ILE A 47 -2.36 3.23 5.08
C ILE A 47 -3.75 2.60 5.09
N PRO A 48 -4.81 3.35 4.77
CA PRO A 48 -6.15 2.79 4.72
C PRO A 48 -6.27 1.75 3.60
N TYR A 49 -7.00 0.68 3.89
CA TYR A 49 -7.36 -0.36 2.93
C TYR A 49 -8.21 0.24 1.82
N ALA A 50 -7.80 0.02 0.58
CA ALA A 50 -8.51 0.45 -0.62
C ALA A 50 -8.30 -0.58 -1.74
N GLN A 51 -9.33 -0.75 -2.58
CA GLN A 51 -9.29 -1.71 -3.70
C GLN A 51 -8.19 -1.38 -4.73
N GLY A 52 -7.81 -0.11 -4.85
CA GLY A 52 -6.76 0.34 -5.77
C GLY A 52 -5.34 0.02 -5.31
N TRP A 53 -5.12 -0.50 -4.11
CA TRP A 53 -3.79 -0.90 -3.67
C TRP A 53 -3.37 -2.24 -4.25
N HIS A 54 -2.24 -2.24 -4.95
CA HIS A 54 -1.55 -3.41 -5.43
C HIS A 54 -0.28 -3.61 -4.61
N ILE A 55 -0.21 -4.73 -3.88
CA ILE A 55 0.90 -5.01 -2.97
C ILE A 55 1.69 -6.20 -3.49
N LYS A 56 3.01 -6.07 -3.50
CA LYS A 56 3.95 -7.13 -3.80
C LYS A 56 4.90 -7.35 -2.65
N VAL A 57 5.13 -8.63 -2.32
CA VAL A 57 6.18 -9.08 -1.41
C VAL A 57 7.17 -9.87 -2.24
N ASP A 58 8.42 -9.43 -2.29
CA ASP A 58 9.50 -10.01 -3.10
C ASP A 58 9.10 -10.19 -4.57
N GLY A 59 8.43 -9.18 -5.13
CA GLY A 59 7.93 -9.18 -6.51
C GLY A 59 6.63 -9.95 -6.75
N HIS A 60 6.15 -10.73 -5.78
CA HIS A 60 4.93 -11.54 -5.92
C HIS A 60 3.71 -10.81 -5.39
N ASN A 61 2.62 -10.82 -6.16
CA ASN A 61 1.36 -10.19 -5.76
C ASN A 61 0.78 -10.88 -4.53
N VAL A 62 0.45 -10.10 -3.51
CA VAL A 62 -0.22 -10.56 -2.30
C VAL A 62 -1.55 -9.84 -2.11
N LYS A 63 -2.53 -10.52 -1.53
CA LYS A 63 -3.81 -9.91 -1.18
C LYS A 63 -3.68 -9.18 0.16
N PRO A 64 -3.90 -7.85 0.22
CA PRO A 64 -3.97 -7.14 1.48
C PRO A 64 -5.17 -7.61 2.32
N ILE A 65 -5.02 -7.54 3.63
CA ILE A 65 -6.06 -7.82 4.62
C ILE A 65 -6.53 -6.49 5.20
N LYS A 66 -7.84 -6.33 5.36
CA LYS A 66 -8.42 -5.17 6.05
C LYS A 66 -8.35 -5.40 7.56
N LEU A 67 -7.57 -4.59 8.25
CA LEU A 67 -7.39 -4.63 9.71
C LEU A 67 -8.12 -3.48 10.39
N LEU A 68 -8.70 -3.73 11.57
CA LEU A 68 -9.42 -2.72 12.36
C LEU A 68 -10.44 -1.92 11.52
N SER A 69 -11.06 -2.57 10.54
CA SER A 69 -12.00 -1.97 9.59
C SER A 69 -11.47 -0.79 8.77
N LEU A 70 -10.16 -0.50 8.80
CA LEU A 70 -9.58 0.68 8.15
C LEU A 70 -8.20 0.41 7.56
N PHE A 71 -7.31 -0.25 8.27
CA PHE A 71 -5.89 -0.33 7.93
C PHE A 71 -5.55 -1.49 6.99
N THR A 72 -4.43 -1.35 6.29
CA THR A 72 -3.91 -2.39 5.40
C THR A 72 -2.93 -3.28 6.15
N GLY A 73 -3.23 -4.58 6.15
CA GLY A 73 -2.41 -5.66 6.69
C GLY A 73 -1.79 -6.54 5.60
N ILE A 74 -0.57 -7.03 5.83
CA ILE A 74 0.15 -7.92 4.93
C ILE A 74 0.74 -9.07 5.76
N ASN A 75 0.45 -10.32 5.40
CA ASN A 75 1.07 -11.49 6.04
C ASN A 75 2.48 -11.69 5.49
N LEU A 76 3.44 -11.85 6.39
CA LEU A 76 4.84 -12.08 6.09
C LEU A 76 5.28 -13.42 6.68
N LYS A 77 6.07 -14.15 5.90
CA LYS A 77 6.79 -15.35 6.35
C LYS A 77 8.10 -14.91 7.03
N PRO A 78 8.80 -15.79 7.76
CA PRO A 78 10.09 -15.45 8.32
C PRO A 78 11.10 -15.19 7.21
N GLY A 79 11.87 -14.12 7.32
CA GLY A 79 12.88 -13.74 6.36
C GLY A 79 13.01 -12.24 6.15
N LYS A 80 13.86 -11.89 5.18
CA LYS A 80 14.01 -10.52 4.66
C LYS A 80 13.08 -10.37 3.48
N HIS A 81 12.23 -9.36 3.53
CA HIS A 81 11.24 -9.10 2.50
C HIS A 81 11.36 -7.68 1.98
N GLN A 82 11.24 -7.53 0.66
CA GLN A 82 10.99 -6.24 0.03
C GLN A 82 9.50 -6.11 -0.29
N ILE A 83 8.88 -5.07 0.24
CA ILE A 83 7.45 -4.79 0.07
C ILE A 83 7.32 -3.57 -0.82
N SER A 84 6.52 -3.68 -1.87
CA SER A 84 6.11 -2.54 -2.70
C SER A 84 4.59 -2.44 -2.75
N CYS A 85 4.09 -1.24 -2.48
CA CYS A 85 2.69 -0.88 -2.52
C CYS A 85 2.50 0.17 -3.60
N THR A 86 1.71 -0.14 -4.63
CA THR A 86 1.40 0.80 -5.71
C THR A 86 -0.11 1.02 -5.78
N TYR A 87 -0.53 2.27 -5.87
CA TYR A 87 -1.94 2.63 -5.99
C TYR A 87 -2.32 2.86 -7.46
N TRP A 88 -3.41 2.21 -7.88
CA TRP A 88 -4.08 2.47 -9.14
C TRP A 88 -5.56 2.77 -8.88
N PRO A 89 -6.09 3.93 -9.26
CA PRO A 89 -7.48 4.25 -9.00
C PRO A 89 -8.43 3.23 -9.67
N PRO A 90 -9.36 2.63 -8.91
CA PRO A 90 -10.35 1.74 -9.50
C PRO A 90 -11.22 2.55 -10.49
N TYR A 91 -11.69 1.90 -11.55
CA TYR A 91 -12.53 2.49 -12.60
C TYR A 91 -11.88 3.56 -13.48
N PHE A 92 -10.59 3.89 -13.30
CA PHE A 92 -9.90 4.87 -14.15
C PHE A 92 -10.03 4.53 -15.64
N ILE A 93 -9.75 3.26 -15.99
CA ILE A 93 -9.84 2.76 -17.37
C ILE A 93 -11.28 2.85 -17.91
N LEU A 94 -12.27 2.49 -17.10
CA LEU A 94 -13.68 2.55 -17.49
C LEU A 94 -14.12 3.99 -17.75
N GLY A 95 -13.75 4.91 -16.86
CA GLY A 95 -14.00 6.34 -17.03
C GLY A 95 -13.33 6.90 -18.29
N SER A 96 -12.10 6.48 -18.60
CA SER A 96 -11.41 6.86 -19.83
C SER A 96 -12.13 6.37 -21.08
N ILE A 97 -12.65 5.13 -21.09
CA ILE A 97 -13.39 4.58 -22.23
C ILE A 97 -14.69 5.36 -22.46
N ILE A 98 -15.46 5.63 -21.41
CA ILE A 98 -16.70 6.40 -21.50
C ILE A 98 -16.41 7.79 -22.06
N THR A 99 -15.39 8.47 -21.53
CA THR A 99 -14.97 9.81 -21.98
C THR A 99 -14.59 9.81 -23.46
N LEU A 100 -13.80 8.82 -23.90
CA LEU A 100 -13.38 8.72 -25.29
C LEU A 100 -14.57 8.43 -26.22
N SER A 101 -15.49 7.56 -25.81
CA SER A 101 -16.69 7.25 -26.59
C SER A 101 -17.59 8.47 -26.79
N ALA A 102 -17.75 9.31 -25.75
CA ALA A 102 -18.51 10.55 -25.82
C ALA A 102 -17.85 11.56 -26.77
N LEU A 103 -16.52 11.73 -26.69
CA LEU A 103 -15.77 12.61 -27.59
C LEU A 103 -15.91 12.19 -29.05
N ILE A 104 -15.80 10.88 -29.34
CA ILE A 104 -16.00 10.35 -30.69
C ILE A 104 -17.43 10.65 -31.18
N GLY A 105 -18.44 10.42 -30.34
CA GLY A 105 -19.83 10.74 -30.67
C GLY A 105 -20.03 12.22 -31.02
N ILE A 106 -19.44 13.13 -30.24
CA ILE A 106 -19.50 14.58 -30.49
C ILE A 106 -18.82 14.94 -31.83
N VAL A 107 -17.66 14.36 -32.12
CA VAL A 107 -16.93 14.60 -33.38
C VAL A 107 -17.75 14.13 -34.59
N ILE A 108 -18.37 12.96 -34.49
CA ILE A 108 -19.24 12.42 -35.54
C ILE A 108 -20.46 13.33 -35.72
N PHE A 109 -21.16 13.70 -34.64
CA PHE A 109 -22.32 14.59 -34.69
C PHE A 109 -21.99 15.93 -35.36
N LYS A 110 -20.86 16.56 -34.97
CA LYS A 110 -20.39 17.80 -35.60
C LYS A 110 -20.06 17.66 -37.09
N LYS A 111 -19.58 16.49 -37.53
CA LYS A 111 -19.30 16.23 -38.95
C LYS A 111 -20.57 16.04 -39.78
N TYR A 112 -21.63 15.48 -39.19
CA TYR A 112 -22.92 15.27 -39.87
C TYR A 112 -23.79 16.54 -39.92
N HIS A 113 -23.65 17.43 -38.94
CA HIS A 113 -24.42 18.69 -38.86
C HIS A 113 -23.69 19.91 -39.46
N LYS A 114 -22.58 19.69 -40.18
CA LYS A 114 -21.84 20.70 -40.93
C LYS A 114 -21.92 20.38 -42.41
#